data_AF-A0A8T3CDB1-F1
#
_entry.id   AF-A0A8T3CDB1-F1
#
_cell.length_a   1.000
_cell.length_b   1.000
_cell.length_c   1.000
_cell.angle_alpha   90.00
_cell.angle_beta   90.00
_cell.angle_gamma   90.00
#
_symmetry.space_group_name_H-M   'P 1'
#
loop_
_entity.id
_entity.type
_entity.pdbx_description
1 polymer ?
#
loop_
_entity_poly.entity_id
_entity_poly.type
_entity_poly.pdbx_seq_one_letter_code
_entity_poly.pdbx_strand_id
1 'polypeptide(L)'
;MWFYIHFCMAKFTFIQCASAVDNLAAFYFNNITIAESPPPQAALNLARHIVECPNLFPEILKTLFEIVLFEDCGNQWSLSRPMLSLILISEQVFSDLKAQILASQPVDQQQRLAVCFDKLMADVNRSLDSRNRDKFTQNLTIFRHDFRVK
;
A
#
# COMPACT_ATOMS: atom_id res chain seq x y z
N MET A 1 -1.56 5.71 -24.59
CA MET A 1 -0.47 6.71 -24.61
C MET A 1 -0.76 7.92 -23.71
N TRP A 2 -1.99 8.44 -23.67
CA TRP A 2 -2.39 9.51 -22.73
C TRP A 2 -2.36 9.13 -21.24
N PHE A 3 -2.62 7.86 -20.89
CA PHE A 3 -2.46 7.35 -19.51
C PHE A 3 -1.01 7.38 -19.00
N TYR A 4 -0.02 7.22 -19.89
CA TYR A 4 1.39 7.08 -19.53
C TYR A 4 2.06 8.42 -19.17
N ILE A 5 1.62 9.51 -19.81
CA ILE A 5 2.18 10.86 -19.61
C ILE A 5 1.65 11.48 -18.30
N HIS A 6 0.38 11.23 -17.94
CA HIS A 6 -0.18 11.66 -16.67
C HIS A 6 0.44 10.91 -15.48
N PHE A 7 0.71 9.61 -15.66
CA PHE A 7 1.42 8.79 -14.67
C PHE A 7 2.87 9.25 -14.45
N CYS A 8 3.55 9.76 -15.51
CA CYS A 8 4.91 10.27 -15.42
C CYS A 8 5.10 11.53 -14.52
N MET A 9 4.13 12.43 -14.44
CA MET A 9 4.21 13.62 -13.56
C MET A 9 3.92 13.27 -12.09
N ALA A 10 3.15 12.20 -11.83
CA ALA A 10 2.95 11.67 -10.48
C ALA A 10 4.25 11.06 -9.89
N LYS A 11 5.23 10.69 -10.73
CA LYS A 11 6.49 9.99 -10.40
C LYS A 11 7.40 10.67 -9.40
N PHE A 12 7.51 12.01 -9.42
CA PHE A 12 8.46 12.72 -8.55
C PHE A 12 7.80 13.20 -7.25
N THR A 13 6.51 13.50 -7.30
CA THR A 13 5.74 13.99 -6.16
C THR A 13 5.41 12.87 -5.17
N PHE A 14 5.15 11.63 -5.62
CA PHE A 14 4.73 10.55 -4.72
C PHE A 14 5.82 10.09 -3.76
N ILE A 15 7.09 10.09 -4.15
CA ILE A 15 8.21 9.76 -3.24
C ILE A 15 8.32 10.81 -2.13
N GLN A 16 8.11 12.09 -2.46
CA GLN A 16 8.13 13.18 -1.48
C GLN A 16 6.89 13.15 -0.57
N CYS A 17 5.75 12.69 -1.09
CA CYS A 17 4.51 12.53 -0.31
C CYS A 17 4.42 11.21 0.47
N ALA A 18 5.24 10.20 0.17
CA ALA A 18 5.17 8.88 0.79
C ALA A 18 5.24 8.95 2.33
N SER A 19 6.09 9.84 2.85
CA SER A 19 6.18 10.09 4.30
C SER A 19 4.92 10.73 4.87
N ALA A 20 4.32 11.71 4.16
CA ALA A 20 3.07 12.33 4.59
C ALA A 20 1.91 11.33 4.61
N VAL A 21 1.82 10.48 3.57
CA VAL A 21 0.84 9.39 3.49
C VAL A 21 1.06 8.38 4.62
N ASP A 22 2.30 7.93 4.86
CA ASP A 22 2.61 7.01 5.97
C ASP A 22 2.23 7.62 7.32
N ASN A 23 2.56 8.89 7.56
CA ASN A 23 2.23 9.56 8.82
C ASN A 23 0.72 9.68 9.04
N LEU A 24 -0.04 10.07 8.01
CA LEU A 24 -1.50 10.14 8.09
C LEU A 24 -2.13 8.76 8.30
N ALA A 25 -1.69 7.77 7.54
CA ALA A 25 -2.20 6.40 7.63
C ALA A 25 -1.83 5.77 8.99
N ALA A 26 -0.59 5.93 9.46
CA ALA A 26 -0.17 5.42 10.76
C ALA A 26 -0.91 6.11 11.90
N PHE A 27 -1.13 7.43 11.81
CA PHE A 27 -1.91 8.17 12.79
C PHE A 27 -3.36 7.67 12.83
N TYR A 28 -3.99 7.46 11.67
CA TYR A 28 -5.33 6.87 11.57
C TYR A 28 -5.35 5.45 12.16
N PHE A 29 -4.41 4.59 11.79
CA PHE A 29 -4.34 3.21 12.27
C PHE A 29 -4.26 3.17 13.81
N ASN A 30 -3.31 3.88 14.39
CA ASN A 30 -3.08 3.87 15.84
C ASN A 30 -4.23 4.48 16.66
N ASN A 31 -4.91 5.50 16.11
CA ASN A 31 -5.91 6.26 16.87
C ASN A 31 -7.37 5.92 16.51
N ILE A 32 -7.62 5.22 15.41
CA ILE A 32 -8.97 4.86 14.96
C ILE A 32 -9.11 3.36 14.76
N THR A 33 -8.15 2.71 14.11
CA THR A 33 -8.28 1.28 13.74
C THR A 33 -7.98 0.34 14.90
N ILE A 34 -6.96 0.62 15.70
CA ILE A 34 -6.54 -0.20 16.85
C ILE A 34 -6.59 0.57 18.17
N ALA A 35 -7.39 1.64 18.23
CA ALA A 35 -7.43 2.54 19.37
C ALA A 35 -7.79 1.81 20.67
N GLU A 36 -6.92 1.92 21.68
CA GLU A 36 -7.16 1.37 23.02
C GLU A 36 -7.77 2.40 23.98
N SER A 37 -7.75 3.67 23.59
CA SER A 37 -8.27 4.81 24.34
C SER A 37 -9.16 5.69 23.46
N PRO A 38 -9.99 6.59 24.04
CA PRO A 38 -10.75 7.55 23.25
C PRO A 38 -9.86 8.32 22.26
N PRO A 39 -10.20 8.35 20.95
CA PRO A 39 -9.38 9.01 19.95
C PRO A 39 -9.27 10.52 20.20
N PRO A 40 -8.10 11.15 19.97
CA PRO A 40 -7.97 12.59 20.04
C PRO A 40 -8.85 13.26 18.96
N GLN A 41 -9.28 14.50 19.20
CA GLN A 41 -10.15 15.24 18.28
C GLN A 41 -9.59 15.32 16.86
N ALA A 42 -8.26 15.42 16.72
CA ALA A 42 -7.59 15.41 15.42
C ALA A 42 -7.82 14.10 14.64
N ALA A 43 -7.80 12.94 15.32
CA ALA A 43 -8.07 11.64 14.71
C ALA A 43 -9.54 11.50 14.30
N LEU A 44 -10.46 12.00 15.11
CA LEU A 44 -11.89 12.03 14.77
C LEU A 44 -12.17 12.91 13.55
N ASN A 45 -11.52 14.08 13.48
CA ASN A 45 -11.64 14.98 12.33
C ASN A 45 -11.09 14.31 11.05
N LEU A 46 -9.95 13.63 11.14
CA LEU A 46 -9.41 12.85 10.04
C LEU A 46 -10.37 11.73 9.63
N ALA A 47 -10.91 10.98 10.59
CA ALA A 47 -11.83 9.89 10.32
C ALA A 47 -13.08 10.36 9.57
N ARG A 48 -13.65 11.50 9.97
CA ARG A 48 -14.77 12.12 9.26
C ARG A 48 -14.41 12.43 7.80
N HIS A 49 -13.24 13.00 7.53
CA HIS A 49 -12.82 13.28 6.15
C HIS A 49 -12.59 12.01 5.32
N ILE A 50 -12.09 10.93 5.94
CA ILE A 50 -11.97 9.64 5.26
C ILE A 50 -13.36 9.06 4.93
N VAL A 51 -14.36 9.24 5.80
CA VAL A 51 -15.74 8.83 5.51
C VAL A 51 -16.37 9.65 4.39
N GLU A 52 -16.06 10.95 4.30
CA GLU A 52 -16.49 11.83 3.20
C GLU A 52 -15.82 11.44 1.86
N CYS A 53 -14.61 10.89 1.91
CA CYS A 53 -13.81 10.48 0.77
C CYS A 53 -13.34 9.00 0.89
N PRO A 54 -14.26 8.01 0.83
CA PRO A 54 -13.95 6.62 1.18
C PRO A 54 -12.94 5.95 0.24
N ASN A 55 -12.79 6.48 -0.98
CA ASN A 55 -11.86 5.96 -1.98
C ASN A 55 -10.42 6.49 -1.82
N LEU A 56 -10.18 7.45 -0.91
CA LEU A 56 -8.86 8.08 -0.78
C LEU A 56 -7.74 7.07 -0.50
N PHE A 57 -7.88 6.28 0.57
CA PHE A 57 -6.89 5.26 0.92
C PHE A 57 -6.81 4.11 -0.08
N PRO A 58 -7.93 3.53 -0.56
CA PRO A 58 -7.90 2.52 -1.62
C PRO A 58 -7.16 2.96 -2.88
N GLU A 59 -7.45 4.15 -3.41
CA GLU A 59 -6.83 4.65 -4.66
C GLU A 59 -5.33 4.94 -4.47
N ILE A 60 -4.92 5.45 -3.30
CA ILE A 60 -3.50 5.61 -2.97
C ILE A 60 -2.82 4.24 -2.93
N LEU A 61 -3.40 3.25 -2.25
CA LEU A 61 -2.80 1.91 -2.14
C LEU A 61 -2.69 1.23 -3.52
N LYS A 62 -3.73 1.34 -4.34
CA LYS A 62 -3.73 0.86 -5.73
C LYS A 62 -2.60 1.48 -6.54
N THR A 63 -2.47 2.81 -6.48
CA THR A 63 -1.41 3.55 -7.18
C THR A 63 -0.03 3.07 -6.74
N LEU A 64 0.18 2.83 -5.44
CA LEU A 64 1.46 2.32 -4.92
C LEU A 64 1.77 0.91 -5.45
N PHE A 65 0.79 0.01 -5.54
CA PHE A 65 0.98 -1.31 -6.14
C PHE A 65 1.32 -1.24 -7.63
N GLU A 66 0.63 -0.38 -8.39
CA GLU A 66 0.91 -0.18 -9.80
C GLU A 66 2.35 0.33 -10.02
N ILE A 67 2.82 1.25 -9.17
CA ILE A 67 4.22 1.73 -9.18
C ILE A 67 5.20 0.57 -8.91
N VAL A 68 4.95 -0.24 -7.88
CA VAL A 68 5.85 -1.35 -7.51
C VAL A 68 5.93 -2.40 -8.61
N LEU A 69 4.79 -2.76 -9.21
CA LEU A 69 4.68 -3.83 -10.19
C LEU A 69 5.24 -3.40 -11.56
N PHE A 70 4.83 -2.22 -12.04
CA PHE A 70 5.01 -1.85 -13.44
C PHE A 70 6.11 -0.81 -13.68
N GLU A 71 6.67 -0.17 -12.65
CA GLU A 71 7.69 0.87 -12.83
C GLU A 71 9.11 0.49 -12.37
N ASP A 72 10.11 0.90 -13.14
CA ASP A 72 11.53 0.88 -12.74
C ASP A 72 11.88 2.04 -11.79
N CYS A 73 11.29 2.04 -10.59
CA CYS A 73 11.64 3.00 -9.54
C CYS A 73 12.86 2.55 -8.72
N GLY A 74 13.85 3.43 -8.55
CA GLY A 74 15.09 3.16 -7.80
C GLY A 74 14.96 3.23 -6.27
N ASN A 75 13.99 3.99 -5.74
CA ASN A 75 13.75 4.17 -4.30
C ASN A 75 12.42 3.54 -3.87
N GLN A 76 12.32 2.21 -3.92
CA GLN A 76 11.12 1.45 -3.54
C GLN A 76 10.86 1.41 -2.03
N TRP A 77 11.92 1.59 -1.24
CA TRP A 77 11.90 1.54 0.22
C TRP A 77 11.00 2.61 0.84
N SER A 78 10.84 3.76 0.18
CA SER A 78 9.97 4.82 0.68
C SER A 78 8.49 4.47 0.51
N LEU A 79 8.14 3.58 -0.41
CA LEU A 79 6.76 3.17 -0.70
C LEU A 79 6.28 2.06 0.24
N SER A 80 7.19 1.26 0.81
CA SER A 80 6.81 0.12 1.65
C SER A 80 6.02 0.54 2.90
N ARG A 81 6.45 1.63 3.55
CA ARG A 81 5.82 2.13 4.78
C ARG A 81 4.38 2.61 4.56
N PRO A 82 4.07 3.52 3.62
CA PRO A 82 2.69 3.90 3.37
C PRO A 82 1.84 2.72 2.89
N MET A 83 2.40 1.79 2.09
CA MET A 83 1.67 0.58 1.69
C MET A 83 1.26 -0.26 2.89
N LEU A 84 2.19 -0.58 3.81
CA LEU A 84 1.87 -1.36 5.00
C LEU A 84 0.82 -0.65 5.86
N SER A 85 1.01 0.65 6.12
CA SER A 85 0.07 1.45 6.91
C SER A 85 -1.35 1.43 6.30
N LEU A 86 -1.47 1.55 4.97
CA LEU A 86 -2.77 1.50 4.28
C LEU A 86 -3.40 0.10 4.29
N ILE A 87 -2.60 -0.96 4.12
CA ILE A 87 -3.07 -2.35 4.19
C ILE A 87 -3.64 -2.66 5.58
N LEU A 88 -2.96 -2.24 6.65
CA LEU A 88 -3.39 -2.53 8.02
C LEU A 88 -4.62 -1.74 8.47
N ILE A 89 -4.90 -0.57 7.86
CA ILE A 89 -6.15 0.16 8.07
C ILE A 89 -7.35 -0.66 7.61
N SER A 90 -7.25 -1.32 6.45
CA SER A 90 -8.33 -2.16 5.93
C SER A 90 -7.79 -3.33 5.10
N GLU A 91 -7.70 -4.49 5.75
CA GLU A 91 -7.31 -5.74 5.11
C GLU A 91 -8.32 -6.18 4.04
N GLN A 92 -9.60 -5.80 4.20
CA GLN A 92 -10.63 -6.05 3.19
C GLN A 92 -10.34 -5.28 1.90
N VAL A 93 -10.03 -3.99 1.99
CA VAL A 93 -9.64 -3.17 0.83
C VAL A 93 -8.41 -3.76 0.14
N PHE A 94 -7.44 -4.23 0.91
CA PHE A 94 -6.27 -4.92 0.35
C PHE A 94 -6.67 -6.21 -0.40
N SER A 95 -7.58 -7.01 0.16
CA SER A 95 -8.09 -8.22 -0.50
C SER A 95 -8.78 -7.91 -1.82
N ASP A 96 -9.64 -6.87 -1.83
CA ASP A 96 -10.35 -6.44 -3.03
C ASP A 96 -9.38 -5.91 -4.10
N LEU A 97 -8.37 -5.12 -3.70
CA LEU A 97 -7.32 -4.64 -4.60
C LEU A 97 -6.47 -5.79 -5.15
N LYS A 98 -6.11 -6.78 -4.32
CA LYS A 98 -5.42 -8.01 -4.77
C LYS A 98 -6.24 -8.69 -5.86
N ALA A 99 -7.53 -8.89 -5.65
CA ALA A 99 -8.41 -9.52 -6.64
C ALA A 99 -8.48 -8.72 -7.96
N GLN A 100 -8.62 -7.40 -7.88
CA GLN A 100 -8.64 -6.52 -9.06
C GLN A 100 -7.31 -6.55 -9.84
N ILE A 101 -6.18 -6.48 -9.14
CA ILE A 101 -4.85 -6.52 -9.75
C ILE A 101 -4.64 -7.89 -10.42
N LEU A 102 -4.99 -8.99 -9.76
CA LEU A 102 -4.91 -10.33 -10.34
C LEU A 102 -5.75 -10.45 -11.61
N ALA A 103 -7.00 -10.00 -11.58
CA ALA A 103 -7.89 -10.04 -12.73
C ALA A 103 -7.40 -9.20 -13.92
N SER A 104 -6.54 -8.19 -13.69
CA SER A 104 -5.94 -7.39 -14.75
C SER A 104 -4.76 -8.05 -15.46
N GLN A 105 -4.23 -9.16 -14.92
CA GLN A 105 -3.11 -9.88 -15.53
C GLN A 105 -3.57 -10.99 -16.49
N PRO A 106 -2.75 -11.35 -17.49
CA PRO A 106 -2.93 -12.55 -18.30
C PRO A 106 -3.06 -13.81 -17.43
N VAL A 107 -3.90 -14.78 -17.83
CA VAL A 107 -4.27 -15.97 -17.03
C VAL A 107 -3.04 -16.75 -16.54
N ASP A 108 -2.01 -16.87 -17.38
CA ASP A 108 -0.72 -17.52 -17.07
C ASP A 108 0.09 -16.79 -15.97
N GLN A 109 -0.13 -15.50 -15.79
CA GLN A 109 0.53 -14.67 -14.78
C GLN A 109 -0.27 -14.56 -13.48
N GLN A 110 -1.60 -14.76 -13.52
CA GLN A 110 -2.47 -14.61 -12.34
C GLN A 110 -2.03 -15.51 -11.19
N GLN A 111 -1.78 -16.79 -11.45
CA GLN A 111 -1.38 -17.74 -10.40
C GLN A 111 -0.02 -17.36 -9.79
N ARG A 112 0.93 -16.91 -10.60
CA ARG A 112 2.25 -16.48 -10.12
C ARG A 112 2.16 -15.22 -9.26
N LEU A 113 1.39 -14.23 -9.71
CA LEU A 113 1.18 -13.01 -8.95
C LEU A 113 0.43 -13.28 -7.64
N ALA A 114 -0.51 -14.23 -7.63
CA ALA A 114 -1.20 -14.64 -6.41
C ALA A 114 -0.21 -15.18 -5.36
N VAL A 115 0.72 -16.05 -5.76
CA VAL A 115 1.80 -16.55 -4.89
C VAL A 115 2.71 -15.43 -4.40
N CYS A 116 3.01 -14.43 -5.24
CA CYS A 116 3.78 -13.27 -4.83
C CYS A 116 3.03 -12.51 -3.71
N PHE A 117 1.74 -12.25 -3.86
CA PHE A 117 0.93 -11.59 -2.83
C PHE A 117 0.87 -12.38 -1.51
N ASP A 118 0.91 -13.71 -1.55
CA ASP A 118 0.96 -14.52 -0.34
C ASP A 118 2.30 -14.33 0.40
N LYS A 119 3.41 -14.28 -0.35
CA LYS A 119 4.74 -13.96 0.20
C LYS A 119 4.83 -12.53 0.73
N LEU A 120 4.09 -11.59 0.14
CA LEU A 120 4.13 -10.17 0.54
C LEU A 120 3.75 -9.98 2.02
N MET A 121 2.73 -10.70 2.49
CA MET A 121 2.22 -10.58 3.86
C MET A 121 2.76 -11.67 4.80
N ALA A 122 3.69 -12.51 4.35
CA ALA A 122 4.27 -13.57 5.17
C ALA A 122 5.02 -13.01 6.39
N ASP A 123 4.66 -13.51 7.58
CA ASP A 123 5.16 -13.06 8.89
C ASP A 123 4.94 -11.56 9.18
N VAL A 124 4.06 -10.88 8.44
CA VAL A 124 3.65 -9.51 8.74
C VAL A 124 2.51 -9.57 9.74
N ASN A 125 2.69 -8.92 10.89
CA ASN A 125 1.67 -8.82 11.92
C ASN A 125 0.85 -7.52 11.76
N ARG A 126 -0.22 -7.39 12.55
CA ARG A 126 -1.09 -6.20 12.57
C ARG A 126 -0.51 -5.10 13.48
N SER A 127 0.73 -4.69 13.24
CA SER A 127 1.42 -3.61 13.96
C SER A 127 2.26 -2.76 13.00
N LEU A 128 2.52 -1.52 13.41
CA LEU A 128 3.39 -0.59 12.69
C LEU A 128 4.75 -0.41 13.38
N ASP A 129 5.20 -1.35 14.21
CA ASP A 129 6.55 -1.31 14.77
C ASP A 129 7.65 -1.41 13.68
N SER A 130 8.87 -1.01 14.03
CA SER A 130 10.00 -0.97 13.08
C SER A 130 10.33 -2.35 12.51
N ARG A 131 10.30 -3.40 13.34
CA ARG A 131 10.62 -4.76 12.90
C ARG A 131 9.60 -5.25 11.87
N ASN A 132 8.32 -5.01 12.09
CA ASN A 132 7.27 -5.41 11.16
C ASN A 132 7.35 -4.64 9.83
N ARG A 133 7.65 -3.34 9.89
CA ARG A 133 7.89 -2.51 8.70
C ARG A 133 9.10 -2.97 7.88
N ASP A 134 10.19 -3.34 8.55
CA ASP A 134 11.38 -3.87 7.89
C ASP A 134 11.09 -5.21 7.22
N LYS A 135 10.33 -6.09 7.89
CA LYS A 135 9.89 -7.37 7.32
C LYS A 135 9.03 -7.18 6.08
N PHE A 136 8.03 -6.29 6.12
CA PHE A 136 7.22 -5.97 4.93
C PHE A 136 8.08 -5.42 3.79
N THR A 137 9.06 -4.57 4.09
CA THR A 137 9.98 -4.03 3.07
C THR A 137 10.81 -5.12 2.38
N GLN A 138 11.30 -6.10 3.14
CA GLN A 138 11.98 -7.27 2.59
C GLN A 138 11.03 -8.10 1.70
N ASN A 139 9.83 -8.39 2.19
CA ASN A 139 8.83 -9.14 1.43
C ASN A 139 8.44 -8.43 0.12
N LEU A 140 8.32 -7.09 0.14
CA LEU A 140 8.01 -6.29 -1.05
C LEU A 140 9.13 -6.34 -2.09
N THR A 141 10.38 -6.41 -1.64
CA THR A 141 11.54 -6.59 -2.53
C THR A 141 11.48 -7.95 -3.23
N ILE A 142 11.17 -9.01 -2.48
CA ILE A 142 10.99 -10.38 -3.01
C ILE A 142 9.80 -10.44 -3.97
N PHE A 143 8.65 -9.88 -3.57
CA PHE A 143 7.43 -9.80 -4.36
C PHE A 143 7.69 -9.25 -5.76
N ARG A 144 8.40 -8.12 -5.84
CA ARG A 144 8.73 -7.48 -7.13
C ARG A 144 9.71 -8.32 -7.94
N HIS A 145 10.75 -8.85 -7.30
CA HIS A 145 11.72 -9.69 -7.98
C HIS A 145 11.06 -10.94 -8.60
N ASP A 146 10.28 -11.67 -7.82
CA ASP A 146 9.62 -12.91 -8.24
C ASP A 146 8.58 -12.70 -9.34
N PHE A 147 7.90 -11.54 -9.34
CA PHE A 147 6.99 -11.18 -10.41
C PHE A 147 7.71 -10.83 -11.72
N ARG A 148 8.90 -10.21 -11.65
CA ARG A 148 9.66 -9.76 -12.83
C ARG A 148 10.52 -10.84 -13.46
N VAL A 149 11.07 -11.74 -12.67
CA VAL A 149 11.87 -12.86 -13.19
C VAL A 149 10.90 -13.86 -13.81
N LYS A 150 10.85 -13.89 -15.15
CA LYS A 150 9.98 -14.76 -15.94
C LYS A 150 10.15 -16.23 -15.61
#